data_AF-A0A643BU62-F1
#
_entry.id   AF-A0A643BU62-F1
#
_cell.length_a   1.000
_cell.length_b   1.000
_cell.length_c   1.000
_cell.angle_alpha   90.00
_cell.angle_beta   90.00
_cell.angle_gamma   90.00
#
_symmetry.space_group_name_H-M   'P 1'
#
loop_
_entity.id
_entity.type
_entity.pdbx_description
1 polymer ?
#
loop_
_entity_poly.entity_id
_entity_poly.type
_entity_poly.pdbx_seq_one_letter_code
_entity_poly.pdbx_strand_id
1 'polypeptide(L)'
;GRLRVDPEGDPWTALREHHCHWQRKVGRKLRAQNQVLKKGVVDEQANSAALKEQLKMKDQSLRKLQQEMDSLTFRNLQLAKRVELLQDELALSEPRGKKNKKSGESSSQLSQEQKSVFDEDLQKKIEENERLHIQFFEADEQHKHVEAELRSRLATLEMETAQHQAVVDGLTRKYMETIEKLQNDKAKLEVKSQTLEKEAKECRLRTEECQLQLKNLHEDLSSRLEESLSIISEKVPFNDTKYSRYNALNVPVHNRRHQLKMRDIAGQALAFVQDLVKGLLNFHTYTEQRIQIFPVDSAIDTISPLNQKFSQYLHENASYVRPLEEGMLHLFESITEDTVTVLETTVKLKTFSEHLTSYICFLRKILPYQLK
;
A
#
# COMPACT_ATOMS: atom_id res chain seq x y z
N GLY A 1 21.78 -21.16 -15.02
CA GLY A 1 22.37 -22.49 -14.77
C GLY A 1 21.53 -23.52 -15.48
N ARG A 2 22.14 -24.33 -16.35
CA ARG A 2 21.48 -25.33 -17.21
C ARG A 2 20.74 -26.36 -16.36
N LEU A 3 19.43 -26.53 -16.60
CA LEU A 3 18.71 -27.72 -16.19
C LEU A 3 19.04 -28.82 -17.20
N ARG A 4 19.77 -29.82 -16.72
CA ARG A 4 20.06 -31.08 -17.40
C ARG A 4 18.76 -31.90 -17.29
N VAL A 5 18.18 -32.30 -18.41
CA VAL A 5 16.97 -33.14 -18.46
C VAL A 5 17.43 -34.55 -18.78
N ASP A 6 17.35 -35.44 -17.80
CA ASP A 6 17.54 -36.88 -17.98
C ASP A 6 16.30 -37.47 -18.71
N PRO A 7 16.45 -38.43 -19.66
CA PRO A 7 15.36 -38.81 -20.56
C PRO A 7 14.48 -39.99 -20.11
N GLU A 8 14.56 -40.45 -18.86
CA GLU A 8 13.75 -41.58 -18.35
C GLU A 8 13.06 -41.27 -17.00
N GLY A 9 12.49 -40.08 -16.88
CA GLY A 9 11.76 -39.67 -15.68
C GLY A 9 10.28 -40.06 -15.69
N ASP A 10 9.90 -40.98 -14.81
CA ASP A 10 8.51 -41.32 -14.48
C ASP A 10 7.63 -40.06 -14.38
N PRO A 11 6.55 -39.88 -15.17
CA PRO A 11 5.74 -38.65 -15.21
C PRO A 11 5.21 -38.18 -13.84
N TRP A 12 5.11 -39.10 -12.88
CA TRP A 12 4.75 -38.81 -11.50
C TRP A 12 5.83 -38.04 -10.73
N THR A 13 7.10 -38.08 -11.15
CA THR A 13 8.19 -37.29 -10.56
C THR A 13 8.05 -35.81 -10.89
N ALA A 14 7.84 -35.45 -12.16
CA ALA A 14 7.63 -34.05 -12.56
C ALA A 14 6.37 -33.43 -11.91
N LEU A 15 5.29 -34.20 -11.79
CA LEU A 15 4.07 -33.80 -11.08
C LEU A 15 4.32 -33.60 -9.58
N ARG A 16 5.08 -34.50 -8.93
CA ARG A 16 5.49 -34.36 -7.53
C ARG A 16 6.38 -33.14 -7.32
N GLU A 17 7.32 -32.88 -8.22
CA GLU A 17 8.18 -31.70 -8.15
C GLU A 17 7.39 -30.41 -8.32
N HIS A 18 6.47 -30.36 -9.27
CA HIS A 18 5.61 -29.20 -9.49
C HIS A 18 4.68 -28.95 -8.30
N HIS A 19 4.08 -30.00 -7.73
CA HIS A 19 3.28 -29.90 -6.50
C HIS A 19 4.12 -29.42 -5.31
N CYS A 20 5.32 -29.97 -5.12
CA CYS A 20 6.28 -29.52 -4.10
C CYS A 20 6.71 -28.06 -4.31
N HIS A 21 6.90 -27.62 -5.56
CA HIS A 21 7.25 -26.23 -5.86
C HIS A 21 6.08 -25.29 -5.57
N TRP A 22 4.86 -25.66 -5.95
CA TRP A 22 3.64 -24.92 -5.67
C TRP A 22 3.39 -24.80 -4.16
N GLN A 23 3.48 -25.89 -3.41
CA GLN A 23 3.39 -25.87 -1.94
C GLN A 23 4.46 -24.98 -1.31
N ARG A 24 5.72 -25.03 -1.80
CA ARG A 24 6.79 -24.15 -1.32
C ARG A 24 6.52 -22.68 -1.63
N LYS A 25 5.95 -22.36 -2.79
CA LYS A 25 5.60 -20.99 -3.19
C LYS A 25 4.44 -20.45 -2.36
N VAL A 26 3.37 -21.23 -2.19
CA VAL A 26 2.21 -20.89 -1.35
C VAL A 26 2.64 -20.74 0.11
N GLY A 27 3.41 -21.68 0.65
CA GLY A 27 3.93 -21.61 2.02
C GLY A 27 4.83 -20.39 2.27
N ARG A 28 5.67 -20.00 1.30
CA ARG A 28 6.46 -18.76 1.38
C ARG A 28 5.56 -17.52 1.37
N LYS A 29 4.55 -17.48 0.51
CA LYS A 29 3.60 -16.36 0.45
C LYS A 29 2.79 -16.21 1.74
N LEU A 30 2.29 -17.32 2.30
CA LEU A 30 1.58 -17.33 3.59
C LEU A 30 2.48 -16.89 4.74
N ARG A 31 3.75 -17.33 4.77
CA ARG A 31 4.69 -16.91 5.81
C ARG A 31 5.00 -15.42 5.74
N ALA A 32 5.22 -14.88 4.54
CA ALA A 32 5.44 -13.46 4.35
C ALA A 32 4.23 -12.63 4.79
N GLN A 33 3.01 -13.02 4.41
CA GLN A 33 1.78 -12.35 4.84
C GLN A 33 1.58 -12.43 6.35
N ASN A 34 1.80 -13.60 6.96
CA ASN A 34 1.73 -13.75 8.42
C ASN A 34 2.76 -12.89 9.16
N GLN A 35 3.96 -12.72 8.60
CA GLN A 35 4.98 -11.88 9.22
C GLN A 35 4.58 -10.41 9.21
N VAL A 36 3.99 -9.92 8.11
CA VAL A 36 3.45 -8.56 8.02
C VAL A 36 2.29 -8.36 9.01
N LEU A 37 1.34 -9.31 9.06
CA LEU A 37 0.21 -9.24 10.01
C LEU A 37 0.68 -9.28 11.47
N LYS A 38 1.61 -10.17 11.82
CA LYS A 38 2.20 -10.22 13.16
C LYS A 38 2.89 -8.91 13.53
N LYS A 39 3.66 -8.33 12.60
CA LYS A 39 4.28 -7.02 12.82
C LYS A 39 3.24 -5.94 13.05
N GLY A 40 2.20 -5.88 12.22
CA GLY A 40 1.10 -4.93 12.39
C GLY A 40 0.40 -5.07 13.74
N VAL A 41 0.15 -6.31 14.21
CA VAL A 41 -0.45 -6.55 15.53
C VAL A 41 0.47 -6.07 16.66
N VAL A 42 1.77 -6.33 16.58
CA VAL A 42 2.74 -5.90 17.60
C VAL A 42 2.86 -4.37 17.63
N ASP A 43 2.95 -3.74 16.46
CA ASP A 43 3.02 -2.28 16.34
C ASP A 43 1.74 -1.62 16.90
N GLU A 44 0.56 -2.19 16.61
CA GLU A 44 -0.72 -1.70 17.13
C GLU A 44 -0.84 -1.89 18.66
N GLN A 45 -0.38 -3.03 19.19
CA GLN A 45 -0.33 -3.27 20.63
C GLN A 45 0.61 -2.29 21.33
N ALA A 46 1.78 -1.98 20.74
CA ALA A 46 2.71 -0.98 21.26
C ALA A 46 2.11 0.43 21.24
N ASN A 47 1.46 0.82 20.14
CA ASN A 47 0.74 2.10 20.03
C ASN A 47 -0.40 2.22 21.04
N SER A 48 -1.18 1.15 21.22
CA SER A 48 -2.26 1.10 22.22
C SER A 48 -1.73 1.26 23.65
N ALA A 49 -0.60 0.62 23.97
CA ALA A 49 0.05 0.77 25.27
C ALA A 49 0.56 2.21 25.48
N ALA A 50 1.19 2.82 24.47
CA ALA A 50 1.66 4.20 24.54
C ALA A 50 0.51 5.20 24.72
N LEU A 51 -0.60 5.02 23.99
CA LEU A 51 -1.80 5.85 24.12
C LEU A 51 -2.44 5.73 25.50
N LYS A 52 -2.51 4.52 26.06
CA LYS A 52 -3.00 4.32 27.44
C LYS A 52 -2.16 5.06 28.47
N GLU A 53 -0.84 5.07 28.29
CA GLU A 53 0.06 5.77 29.22
C GLU A 53 -0.05 7.29 29.06
N GLN A 54 -0.16 7.80 27.83
CA GLN A 54 -0.45 9.22 27.60
C GLN A 54 -1.78 9.64 28.20
N LEU A 55 -2.83 8.81 28.09
CA LEU A 55 -4.13 9.06 28.69
C LEU A 55 -4.01 9.20 30.23
N LYS A 56 -3.31 8.26 30.89
CA LYS A 56 -3.07 8.34 32.33
C LYS A 56 -2.33 9.61 32.73
N MET A 57 -1.30 10.01 31.98
CA MET A 57 -0.55 11.23 32.25
C MET A 57 -1.43 12.48 32.11
N LYS A 58 -2.28 12.51 31.08
CA LYS A 58 -3.27 13.59 30.88
C LYS A 58 -4.31 13.63 31.99
N ASP A 59 -4.83 12.48 32.41
CA ASP A 59 -5.80 12.38 33.53
C ASP A 59 -5.19 12.84 34.86
N GLN A 60 -3.91 12.54 35.11
CA GLN A 60 -3.20 13.04 36.28
C GLN A 60 -2.99 14.56 36.20
N SER A 61 -2.59 15.07 35.03
CA SER A 61 -2.44 16.51 34.80
C SER A 61 -3.76 17.25 34.97
N LEU A 62 -4.85 16.71 34.45
CA LEU A 62 -6.20 17.27 34.61
C LEU A 62 -6.59 17.36 36.07
N ARG A 63 -6.35 16.30 36.86
CA ARG A 63 -6.62 16.31 38.30
C ARG A 63 -5.83 17.38 39.05
N LYS A 64 -4.57 17.59 38.69
CA LYS A 64 -3.75 18.67 39.28
C LYS A 64 -4.29 20.06 38.92
N LEU A 65 -4.57 20.30 37.64
CA LEU A 65 -5.14 21.58 37.19
C LEU A 65 -6.51 21.85 37.83
N GLN A 66 -7.35 20.82 38.01
CA GLN A 66 -8.63 20.96 38.72
C GLN A 66 -8.42 21.42 40.17
N GLN A 67 -7.46 20.81 40.88
CA GLN A 67 -7.12 21.23 42.26
C GLN A 67 -6.61 22.67 42.32
N GLU A 68 -5.81 23.10 41.34
CA GLU A 68 -5.37 24.50 41.24
C GLU A 68 -6.54 25.44 40.98
N MET A 69 -7.48 25.05 40.11
CA MET A 69 -8.71 25.80 39.82
C MET A 69 -9.57 25.94 41.08
N ASP A 70 -9.77 24.86 41.83
CA ASP A 70 -10.54 24.88 43.08
C ASP A 70 -9.86 25.78 44.13
N SER A 71 -8.53 25.73 44.24
CA SER A 71 -7.73 26.60 45.12
C SER A 71 -7.83 28.08 44.75
N LEU A 72 -7.72 28.40 43.46
CA LEU A 72 -7.86 29.76 42.95
C LEU A 72 -9.29 30.28 43.16
N THR A 73 -10.29 29.43 42.91
CA THR A 73 -11.71 29.75 43.13
C THR A 73 -11.97 30.06 44.60
N PHE A 74 -11.40 29.27 45.51
CA PHE A 74 -11.49 29.53 46.95
C PHE A 74 -10.85 30.88 47.35
N ARG A 75 -9.65 31.17 46.85
CA ARG A 75 -8.98 32.47 47.10
C ARG A 75 -9.79 33.64 46.54
N ASN A 76 -10.34 33.51 45.33
CA ASN A 76 -11.17 34.52 44.73
C ASN A 76 -12.45 34.77 45.55
N LEU A 77 -13.10 33.70 46.03
CA LEU A 77 -14.27 33.84 46.90
C LEU A 77 -13.93 34.55 48.21
N GLN A 78 -12.76 34.27 48.80
CA GLN A 78 -12.30 34.94 50.01
C GLN A 78 -12.00 36.43 49.76
N LEU A 79 -11.34 36.76 48.64
CA LEU A 79 -11.09 38.14 48.24
C LEU A 79 -12.39 38.89 47.96
N ALA A 80 -13.34 38.27 47.25
CA ALA A 80 -14.66 38.85 46.98
C ALA A 80 -15.38 39.21 48.29
N LYS A 81 -15.40 38.29 49.27
CA LYS A 81 -15.97 38.55 50.60
C LYS A 81 -15.28 39.69 51.35
N ARG A 82 -13.96 39.81 51.23
CA ARG A 82 -13.20 40.89 51.86
C ARG A 82 -13.49 42.25 51.20
N VAL A 83 -13.63 42.26 49.87
CA VAL A 83 -14.01 43.46 49.12
C VAL A 83 -15.44 43.88 49.48
N GLU A 84 -16.37 42.95 49.58
CA GLU A 84 -17.76 43.20 50.01
C GLU A 84 -17.79 43.87 51.40
N LEU A 85 -17.04 43.33 52.38
CA LEU A 85 -16.93 43.96 53.71
C LEU A 85 -16.32 45.37 53.68
N LEU A 86 -15.28 45.59 52.88
CA LEU A 86 -14.66 46.92 52.74
C LEU A 86 -15.59 47.92 52.03
N GLN A 87 -16.42 47.46 51.10
CA GLN A 87 -17.45 48.29 50.46
C GLN A 87 -18.56 48.65 51.45
N ASP A 88 -18.98 47.73 52.31
CA ASP A 88 -19.93 47.99 53.39
C ASP A 88 -19.38 49.00 54.40
N GLU A 89 -18.10 48.89 54.78
CA GLU A 89 -17.42 49.84 55.67
C GLU A 89 -17.26 51.24 55.04
N LEU A 90 -16.99 51.33 53.74
CA LEU A 90 -16.94 52.59 53.00
C LEU A 90 -18.32 53.25 52.88
N ALA A 91 -19.38 52.46 52.64
CA ALA A 91 -20.75 52.97 52.60
C ALA A 91 -21.22 53.52 53.96
N LEU A 92 -20.66 53.02 55.07
CA LEU A 92 -20.95 53.49 56.43
C LEU A 92 -20.12 54.72 56.84
N SER A 93 -19.05 55.07 56.13
CA SER A 93 -18.05 56.07 56.53
C SER A 93 -18.04 57.38 55.73
N GLU A 94 -19.06 57.68 54.91
CA GLU A 94 -19.23 59.00 54.29
C GLU A 94 -19.99 60.01 55.18
N PRO A 95 -19.33 61.02 55.79
CA PRO A 95 -19.98 62.25 56.18
C PRO A 95 -19.81 63.33 55.10
N ARG A 96 -20.95 63.92 54.72
CA ARG A 96 -21.09 65.11 53.87
C ARG A 96 -20.39 66.34 54.48
N GLY A 97 -19.70 67.14 53.66
CA GLY A 97 -19.39 68.54 53.97
C GLY A 97 -18.72 69.27 52.80
N LYS A 98 -18.79 70.59 52.62
CA LYS A 98 -19.76 71.66 52.94
C LYS A 98 -19.18 72.90 52.21
N LYS A 99 -20.03 73.71 51.55
CA LYS A 99 -19.69 75.00 50.89
C LYS A 99 -19.06 76.01 51.87
N ASN A 100 -18.16 76.91 51.41
CA ASN A 100 -18.46 78.36 51.29
C ASN A 100 -17.30 79.27 50.84
N LYS A 101 -17.73 80.44 50.35
CA LYS A 101 -17.10 81.60 49.70
C LYS A 101 -17.13 82.84 50.64
N LYS A 102 -16.15 83.76 50.55
CA LYS A 102 -16.14 85.26 50.82
C LYS A 102 -14.68 85.73 51.07
N SER A 103 -14.07 86.82 50.59
CA SER A 103 -14.37 88.24 50.21
C SER A 103 -14.01 89.30 51.29
N GLY A 104 -12.98 90.13 50.99
CA GLY A 104 -12.73 91.57 51.37
C GLY A 104 -12.55 91.96 52.85
N GLU A 105 -11.92 93.07 53.29
CA GLU A 105 -11.09 94.18 52.73
C GLU A 105 -10.69 95.14 53.91
N SER A 106 -9.57 95.91 53.77
CA SER A 106 -9.21 97.21 54.42
C SER A 106 -8.96 97.30 55.97
N SER A 107 -8.16 98.20 56.59
CA SER A 107 -7.59 99.53 56.28
C SER A 107 -6.40 99.89 57.22
N SER A 108 -5.64 100.93 56.79
CA SER A 108 -4.37 101.56 57.21
C SER A 108 -4.27 102.39 58.51
N GLN A 109 -3.05 102.51 59.08
CA GLN A 109 -2.38 103.77 59.52
C GLN A 109 -0.97 103.50 60.16
N LEU A 110 0.14 104.09 59.66
CA LEU A 110 1.35 104.58 60.41
C LEU A 110 2.52 105.01 59.48
N SER A 111 2.28 106.02 58.64
CA SER A 111 3.18 106.49 57.58
C SER A 111 4.44 107.25 58.07
N GLN A 112 5.57 106.58 58.30
CA GLN A 112 6.93 107.01 57.86
C GLN A 112 8.06 106.04 58.26
N GLU A 113 8.01 105.38 59.43
CA GLU A 113 8.79 104.15 59.70
C GLU A 113 8.28 102.98 58.86
N GLN A 114 6.98 102.99 58.58
CA GLN A 114 6.36 102.11 57.61
C GLN A 114 6.98 102.19 56.23
N LYS A 115 7.57 103.30 55.74
CA LYS A 115 8.12 103.31 54.37
C LYS A 115 9.37 102.43 54.25
N SER A 116 10.29 102.51 55.21
CA SER A 116 11.47 101.63 55.25
C SER A 116 11.11 100.18 55.57
N VAL A 117 10.16 99.96 56.49
CA VAL A 117 9.67 98.60 56.81
C VAL A 117 8.83 98.04 55.67
N PHE A 118 8.04 98.85 54.96
CA PHE A 118 7.29 98.44 53.77
C PHE A 118 8.21 98.20 52.58
N ASP A 119 9.27 98.99 52.40
CA ASP A 119 10.24 98.74 51.34
C ASP A 119 11.01 97.45 51.64
N GLU A 120 11.40 97.17 52.90
CA GLU A 120 11.94 95.87 53.30
C GLU A 120 10.94 94.71 53.19
N ASP A 121 9.67 94.93 53.53
CA ASP A 121 8.60 93.91 53.48
C ASP A 121 8.17 93.65 52.03
N LEU A 122 8.23 94.67 51.17
CA LEU A 122 8.03 94.58 49.73
C LEU A 122 9.23 93.88 49.08
N GLN A 123 10.47 94.21 49.47
CA GLN A 123 11.69 93.53 49.04
C GLN A 123 11.63 92.04 49.44
N LYS A 124 11.28 91.72 50.69
CA LYS A 124 11.08 90.34 51.16
C LYS A 124 9.97 89.63 50.40
N LYS A 125 8.86 90.31 50.07
CA LYS A 125 7.78 89.74 49.23
C LYS A 125 8.17 89.55 47.77
N ILE A 126 9.06 90.38 47.24
CA ILE A 126 9.60 90.22 45.89
C ILE A 126 10.56 89.04 45.87
N GLU A 127 11.47 88.93 46.84
CA GLU A 127 12.38 87.79 47.00
C GLU A 127 11.62 86.49 47.28
N GLU A 128 10.56 86.54 48.10
CA GLU A 128 9.66 85.40 48.34
C GLU A 128 8.89 85.03 47.07
N ASN A 129 8.37 85.99 46.32
CA ASN A 129 7.73 85.70 45.02
C ASN A 129 8.71 85.11 44.01
N GLU A 130 9.94 85.61 43.95
CA GLU A 130 10.98 85.08 43.06
C GLU A 130 11.31 83.64 43.44
N ARG A 131 11.47 83.36 44.73
CA ARG A 131 11.67 82.01 45.25
C ARG A 131 10.47 81.10 44.97
N LEU A 132 9.24 81.60 45.16
CA LEU A 132 8.01 80.87 44.85
C LEU A 132 7.88 80.61 43.35
N HIS A 133 8.28 81.55 42.49
CA HIS A 133 8.30 81.37 41.04
C HIS A 133 9.29 80.31 40.62
N ILE A 134 10.50 80.30 41.20
CA ILE A 134 11.49 79.24 40.95
C ILE A 134 10.94 77.89 41.42
N GLN A 135 10.40 77.82 42.64
CA GLN A 135 9.85 76.57 43.17
C GLN A 135 8.64 76.08 42.37
N PHE A 136 7.78 76.98 41.90
CA PHE A 136 6.65 76.66 41.04
C PHE A 136 7.12 76.16 39.68
N PHE A 137 8.13 76.79 39.09
CA PHE A 137 8.71 76.37 37.83
C PHE A 137 9.37 74.99 37.94
N GLU A 138 10.15 74.74 39.00
CA GLU A 138 10.75 73.44 39.27
C GLU A 138 9.69 72.35 39.49
N ALA A 139 8.63 72.65 40.24
CA ALA A 139 7.51 71.72 40.44
C ALA A 139 6.74 71.45 39.14
N ASP A 140 6.51 72.47 38.30
CA ASP A 140 5.85 72.34 37.00
C ASP A 140 6.68 71.50 36.03
N GLU A 141 8.00 71.70 35.97
CA GLU A 141 8.90 70.88 35.15
C GLU A 141 8.99 69.44 35.66
N GLN A 142 9.02 69.21 36.98
CA GLN A 142 8.95 67.87 37.56
C GLN A 142 7.62 67.18 37.21
N HIS A 143 6.50 67.91 37.30
CA HIS A 143 5.18 67.40 36.93
C HIS A 143 5.12 67.02 35.45
N LYS A 144 5.61 67.89 34.55
CA LYS A 144 5.70 67.60 33.11
C LYS A 144 6.57 66.38 32.83
N HIS A 145 7.70 66.24 33.52
CA HIS A 145 8.58 65.09 33.36
C HIS A 145 7.87 63.79 33.76
N VAL A 146 7.23 63.77 34.94
CA VAL A 146 6.45 62.60 35.41
C VAL A 146 5.29 62.29 34.47
N GLU A 147 4.58 63.32 33.99
CA GLU A 147 3.48 63.14 33.04
C GLU A 147 3.97 62.55 31.71
N ALA A 148 5.10 63.02 31.19
CA ALA A 148 5.71 62.48 29.98
C ALA A 148 6.15 61.02 30.16
N GLU A 149 6.74 60.67 31.30
CA GLU A 149 7.14 59.30 31.64
C GLU A 149 5.92 58.37 31.75
N LEU A 150 4.86 58.80 32.45
CA LEU A 150 3.61 58.04 32.58
C LEU A 150 2.92 57.87 31.23
N ARG A 151 2.89 58.89 30.38
CA ARG A 151 2.34 58.81 29.01
C ARG A 151 3.14 57.85 28.15
N SER A 152 4.48 57.87 28.23
CA SER A 152 5.33 56.92 27.52
C SER A 152 5.06 55.49 27.97
N ARG A 153 4.95 55.28 29.29
CA ARG A 153 4.64 53.96 29.87
C ARG A 153 3.24 53.46 29.50
N LEU A 154 2.26 54.36 29.47
CA LEU A 154 0.91 54.05 28.97
C LEU A 154 0.97 53.59 27.51
N ALA A 155 1.66 54.34 26.64
CA ALA A 155 1.78 53.98 25.23
C ALA A 155 2.47 52.61 25.02
N THR A 156 3.50 52.30 25.81
CA THR A 156 4.14 50.96 25.75
C THR A 156 3.19 49.86 26.19
N LEU A 157 2.44 50.07 27.27
CA LEU A 157 1.49 49.07 27.78
C LEU A 157 0.31 48.86 26.82
N GLU A 158 -0.18 49.93 26.19
CA GLU A 158 -1.22 49.83 25.15
C GLU A 158 -0.74 49.04 23.93
N MET A 159 0.49 49.28 23.48
CA MET A 159 1.10 48.52 22.39
C MET A 159 1.28 47.04 22.75
N GLU A 160 1.81 46.74 23.94
CA GLU A 160 1.96 45.36 24.43
C GLU A 160 0.60 44.65 24.54
N THR A 161 -0.42 45.34 25.06
CA THR A 161 -1.78 44.81 25.15
C THR A 161 -2.35 44.50 23.77
N ALA A 162 -2.16 45.39 22.79
CA ALA A 162 -2.60 45.16 21.40
C ALA A 162 -1.87 43.96 20.76
N GLN A 163 -0.57 43.81 21.01
CA GLN A 163 0.20 42.66 20.53
C GLN A 163 -0.28 41.35 21.15
N HIS A 164 -0.48 41.32 22.47
CA HIS A 164 -1.01 40.15 23.17
C HIS A 164 -2.41 39.79 22.67
N GLN A 165 -3.28 40.78 22.45
CA GLN A 165 -4.61 40.55 21.88
C GLN A 165 -4.53 39.93 20.48
N ALA A 166 -3.65 40.44 19.60
CA ALA A 166 -3.47 39.89 18.26
C ALA A 166 -2.98 38.43 18.29
N VAL A 167 -2.10 38.08 19.23
CA VAL A 167 -1.63 36.69 19.43
C VAL A 167 -2.77 35.80 19.91
N VAL A 168 -3.57 36.26 20.89
CA VAL A 168 -4.73 35.51 21.39
C VAL A 168 -5.75 35.28 20.27
N ASP A 169 -6.06 36.28 19.46
CA ASP A 169 -7.00 36.15 18.34
C ASP A 169 -6.46 35.19 17.26
N GLY A 170 -5.16 35.24 16.98
CA GLY A 170 -4.49 34.34 16.05
C GLY A 170 -4.51 32.89 16.53
N LEU A 171 -4.25 32.65 17.82
CA LEU A 171 -4.34 31.32 18.42
C LEU A 171 -5.78 30.81 18.45
N THR A 172 -6.74 31.67 18.82
CA THR A 172 -8.16 31.34 18.86
C THR A 172 -8.66 30.91 17.49
N ARG A 173 -8.33 31.65 16.42
CA ARG A 173 -8.64 31.26 15.04
C ARG A 173 -8.04 29.91 14.66
N LYS A 174 -6.76 29.67 14.95
CA LYS A 174 -6.11 28.38 14.66
C LYS A 174 -6.78 27.20 15.37
N TYR A 175 -7.15 27.39 16.64
CA TYR A 175 -7.86 26.35 17.38
C TYR A 175 -9.26 26.10 16.83
N MET A 176 -10.00 27.15 16.48
CA MET A 176 -11.32 27.03 15.82
C MET A 176 -11.22 26.24 14.51
N GLU A 177 -10.31 26.62 13.61
CA GLU A 177 -10.10 25.90 12.33
C GLU A 177 -9.72 24.43 12.54
N THR A 178 -8.93 24.14 13.57
CA THR A 178 -8.53 22.77 13.92
C THR A 178 -9.72 21.96 14.42
N ILE A 179 -10.56 22.57 15.27
CA ILE A 179 -11.78 21.94 15.78
C ILE A 179 -12.74 21.64 14.62
N GLU A 180 -12.96 22.57 13.70
CA GLU A 180 -13.83 22.36 12.53
C GLU A 180 -13.31 21.24 11.62
N LYS A 181 -12.00 21.20 11.36
CA LYS A 181 -11.37 20.10 10.61
C LYS A 181 -11.58 18.75 11.29
N LEU A 182 -11.33 18.67 12.58
CA LEU A 182 -11.53 17.44 13.36
C LEU A 182 -13.00 17.01 13.41
N GLN A 183 -13.94 17.96 13.52
CA GLN A 183 -15.38 17.66 13.48
C GLN A 183 -15.80 17.13 12.11
N ASN A 184 -15.32 17.73 11.01
CA ASN A 184 -15.58 17.26 9.66
C ASN A 184 -15.01 15.85 9.41
N ASP A 185 -13.78 15.60 9.86
CA ASP A 185 -13.15 14.30 9.70
C ASP A 185 -13.83 13.23 10.56
N LYS A 186 -14.26 13.58 11.78
CA LYS A 186 -15.08 12.71 12.62
C LYS A 186 -16.38 12.30 11.89
N ALA A 187 -17.12 13.27 11.33
CA ALA A 187 -18.35 12.98 10.59
C ALA A 187 -18.11 12.08 9.37
N LYS A 188 -17.03 12.33 8.60
CA LYS A 188 -16.66 11.48 7.46
C LYS A 188 -16.31 10.05 7.89
N LEU A 189 -15.57 9.89 8.98
CA LEU A 189 -15.19 8.58 9.50
C LEU A 189 -16.40 7.82 10.04
N GLU A 190 -17.34 8.51 10.69
CA GLU A 190 -18.57 7.91 11.18
C GLU A 190 -19.44 7.36 10.04
N VAL A 191 -19.61 8.12 8.96
CA VAL A 191 -20.31 7.65 7.75
C VAL A 191 -19.61 6.43 7.13
N LYS A 192 -18.27 6.47 6.98
CA LYS A 192 -17.50 5.34 6.45
C LYS A 192 -17.66 4.09 7.32
N SER A 193 -17.62 4.26 8.64
CA SER A 193 -17.81 3.16 9.59
C SER A 193 -19.19 2.51 9.42
N GLN A 194 -20.25 3.31 9.36
CA GLN A 194 -21.61 2.81 9.16
C GLN A 194 -21.78 2.09 7.81
N THR A 195 -21.17 2.59 6.74
CA THR A 195 -21.20 1.93 5.42
C THR A 195 -20.49 0.58 5.46
N LEU A 196 -19.28 0.52 6.03
CA LEU A 196 -18.53 -0.73 6.16
C LEU A 196 -19.25 -1.74 7.06
N GLU A 197 -19.95 -1.29 8.11
CA GLU A 197 -20.74 -2.16 8.97
C GLU A 197 -21.93 -2.78 8.22
N LYS A 198 -22.60 -2.00 7.35
CA LYS A 198 -23.69 -2.49 6.49
C LYS A 198 -23.16 -3.51 5.47
N GLU A 199 -22.07 -3.20 4.78
CA GLU A 199 -21.43 -4.12 3.83
C GLU A 199 -20.98 -5.43 4.49
N ALA A 200 -20.44 -5.36 5.71
CA ALA A 200 -20.05 -6.53 6.47
C ALA A 200 -21.25 -7.39 6.92
N LYS A 201 -22.39 -6.77 7.24
CA LYS A 201 -23.65 -7.49 7.51
C LYS A 201 -24.17 -8.18 6.25
N GLU A 202 -24.17 -7.49 5.12
CA GLU A 202 -24.60 -8.06 3.84
C GLU A 202 -23.71 -9.21 3.37
N CYS A 203 -22.39 -9.07 3.47
CA CYS A 203 -21.44 -10.15 3.14
C CYS A 203 -21.67 -11.39 4.01
N ARG A 204 -21.97 -11.21 5.30
CA ARG A 204 -22.29 -12.33 6.21
C ARG A 204 -23.57 -13.04 5.76
N LEU A 205 -24.65 -12.31 5.50
CA LEU A 205 -25.91 -12.88 5.02
C LEU A 205 -25.72 -13.68 3.73
N ARG A 206 -25.03 -13.12 2.73
CA ARG A 206 -24.73 -13.84 1.48
C ARG A 206 -23.91 -15.11 1.72
N THR A 207 -22.97 -15.07 2.66
CA THR A 207 -22.15 -16.24 3.00
C THR A 207 -23.01 -17.33 3.64
N GLU A 208 -23.92 -16.97 4.54
CA GLU A 208 -24.87 -17.88 5.19
C GLU A 208 -25.82 -18.51 4.16
N GLU A 209 -26.34 -17.72 3.22
CA GLU A 209 -27.18 -18.21 2.11
C GLU A 209 -26.42 -19.20 1.22
N CYS A 210 -25.19 -18.88 0.80
CA CYS A 210 -24.37 -19.79 0.02
C CYS A 210 -24.04 -21.09 0.77
N GLN A 211 -23.76 -20.99 2.08
CA GLN A 211 -23.52 -22.17 2.91
C GLN A 211 -24.76 -23.06 3.01
N LEU A 212 -25.95 -22.47 3.16
CA LEU A 212 -27.20 -23.21 3.22
C LEU A 212 -27.50 -23.90 1.87
N GLN A 213 -27.32 -23.20 0.75
CA GLN A 213 -27.47 -23.79 -0.58
C GLN A 213 -26.51 -24.96 -0.79
N LEU A 214 -25.25 -24.82 -0.37
CA LEU A 214 -24.24 -25.88 -0.50
C LEU A 214 -24.59 -27.10 0.35
N LYS A 215 -25.11 -26.91 1.57
CA LYS A 215 -25.62 -28.00 2.40
C LYS A 215 -26.78 -28.73 1.73
N ASN A 216 -27.78 -28.00 1.23
CA ASN A 216 -28.92 -28.59 0.56
C ASN A 216 -28.51 -29.39 -0.69
N LEU A 217 -27.59 -28.86 -1.51
CA LEU A 217 -27.05 -29.58 -2.67
C LEU A 217 -26.26 -30.82 -2.26
N HIS A 218 -25.48 -30.73 -1.18
CA HIS A 218 -24.74 -31.88 -0.68
C HIS A 218 -25.69 -32.98 -0.19
N GLU A 219 -26.75 -32.62 0.52
CA GLU A 219 -27.77 -33.56 1.00
C GLU A 219 -28.52 -34.22 -0.18
N ASP A 220 -28.97 -33.45 -1.18
CA ASP A 220 -29.62 -33.99 -2.38
C ASP A 220 -28.71 -34.94 -3.17
N LEU A 221 -27.46 -34.53 -3.43
CA LEU A 221 -26.49 -35.37 -4.15
C LEU A 221 -26.12 -36.63 -3.37
N SER A 222 -25.98 -36.53 -2.05
CA SER A 222 -25.69 -37.69 -1.20
C SER A 222 -26.86 -38.67 -1.21
N SER A 223 -28.10 -38.17 -1.09
CA SER A 223 -29.30 -38.99 -1.20
C SER A 223 -29.39 -39.71 -2.55
N ARG A 224 -29.14 -39.02 -3.66
CA ARG A 224 -29.16 -39.62 -5.01
C ARG A 224 -28.05 -40.64 -5.20
N LEU A 225 -26.87 -40.39 -4.62
CA LEU A 225 -25.76 -41.32 -4.65
C LEU A 225 -26.10 -42.59 -3.86
N GLU A 226 -26.64 -42.45 -2.66
CA GLU A 226 -27.09 -43.59 -1.84
C GLU A 226 -28.17 -44.40 -2.55
N GLU A 227 -29.16 -43.74 -3.15
CA GLU A 227 -30.20 -44.39 -3.95
C GLU A 227 -29.59 -45.16 -5.14
N SER A 228 -28.69 -44.52 -5.89
CA SER A 228 -28.01 -45.14 -7.03
C SER A 228 -27.15 -46.35 -6.60
N LEU A 229 -26.44 -46.22 -5.48
CA LEU A 229 -25.63 -47.31 -4.92
C LEU A 229 -26.51 -48.46 -4.43
N SER A 230 -27.67 -48.16 -3.84
CA SER A 230 -28.66 -49.16 -3.44
C SER A 230 -29.19 -49.93 -4.67
N ILE A 231 -29.60 -49.22 -5.72
CA ILE A 231 -30.05 -49.82 -6.98
C ILE A 231 -28.96 -50.69 -7.59
N ILE A 232 -27.72 -50.21 -7.66
CA ILE A 232 -26.59 -50.99 -8.20
C ILE A 232 -26.36 -52.24 -7.36
N SER A 233 -26.33 -52.11 -6.03
CA SER A 233 -26.13 -53.25 -5.13
C SER A 233 -27.24 -54.29 -5.25
N GLU A 234 -28.48 -53.87 -5.50
CA GLU A 234 -29.61 -54.79 -5.65
C GLU A 234 -29.65 -55.42 -7.05
N LYS A 235 -29.42 -54.62 -8.10
CA LYS A 235 -29.65 -55.02 -9.50
C LYS A 235 -28.41 -55.53 -10.23
N VAL A 236 -27.20 -55.29 -9.69
CA VAL A 236 -25.93 -55.72 -10.30
C VAL A 236 -25.22 -56.73 -9.38
N PRO A 237 -25.65 -58.01 -9.37
CA PRO A 237 -25.02 -59.05 -8.54
C PRO A 237 -23.63 -59.48 -9.04
N PHE A 238 -23.25 -59.17 -10.28
CA PHE A 238 -21.96 -59.52 -10.86
C PHE A 238 -21.20 -58.28 -11.33
N ASN A 239 -20.02 -58.06 -10.74
CA ASN A 239 -19.11 -56.97 -11.10
C ASN A 239 -17.85 -57.56 -11.76
N ASP A 240 -17.87 -57.63 -13.09
CA ASP A 240 -16.77 -58.12 -13.93
C ASP A 240 -15.60 -57.14 -14.05
N THR A 241 -15.81 -55.85 -13.73
CA THR A 241 -14.78 -54.80 -13.78
C THR A 241 -13.62 -55.05 -12.81
N LYS A 242 -13.80 -55.90 -11.80
CA LYS A 242 -12.72 -56.35 -10.91
C LYS A 242 -11.69 -57.22 -11.62
N TYR A 243 -12.03 -57.85 -12.74
CA TYR A 243 -11.17 -58.77 -13.46
C TYR A 243 -10.53 -58.07 -14.66
N SER A 244 -9.27 -57.65 -14.49
CA SER A 244 -8.51 -56.95 -15.54
C SER A 244 -8.44 -57.70 -16.88
N ARG A 245 -8.56 -59.04 -16.88
CA ARG A 245 -8.56 -59.86 -18.12
C ARG A 245 -9.79 -59.61 -18.98
N TYR A 246 -10.95 -59.39 -18.37
CA TYR A 246 -12.18 -59.06 -19.09
C TYR A 246 -12.20 -57.58 -19.50
N ASN A 247 -11.61 -56.71 -18.67
CA ASN A 247 -11.47 -55.29 -19.01
C ASN A 247 -10.64 -55.03 -20.27
N ALA A 248 -9.69 -55.92 -20.60
CA ALA A 248 -8.90 -55.82 -21.82
C ALA A 248 -9.74 -56.06 -23.10
N LEU A 249 -10.92 -56.67 -22.97
CA LEU A 249 -11.87 -56.90 -24.06
C LEU A 249 -12.93 -55.78 -24.13
N ASN A 250 -12.89 -54.81 -23.21
CA ASN A 250 -13.83 -53.70 -23.24
C ASN A 250 -13.57 -52.85 -24.47
N VAL A 251 -14.65 -52.56 -25.21
CA VAL A 251 -14.59 -51.61 -26.32
C VAL A 251 -14.15 -50.25 -25.76
N PRO A 252 -13.09 -49.62 -26.31
CA PRO A 252 -12.66 -48.31 -25.88
C PRO A 252 -13.82 -47.32 -25.91
N VAL A 253 -14.15 -46.75 -24.75
CA VAL A 253 -15.26 -45.82 -24.62
C VAL A 253 -14.91 -44.55 -25.41
N HIS A 254 -15.78 -44.11 -26.32
CA HIS A 254 -15.61 -42.87 -27.07
C HIS A 254 -15.54 -41.67 -26.12
N ASN A 255 -14.32 -41.29 -25.72
CA ASN A 255 -14.08 -40.18 -24.81
C ASN A 255 -13.60 -38.97 -25.61
N ARG A 256 -14.55 -38.08 -25.93
CA ARG A 256 -14.32 -36.84 -26.70
C ARG A 256 -13.17 -36.00 -26.14
N ARG A 257 -13.02 -35.93 -24.81
CA ARG A 257 -11.93 -35.16 -24.17
C ARG A 257 -10.56 -35.77 -24.44
N HIS A 258 -10.47 -37.09 -24.42
CA HIS A 258 -9.22 -37.80 -24.70
C HIS A 258 -8.81 -37.63 -26.18
N GLN A 259 -9.78 -37.72 -27.10
CA GLN A 259 -9.54 -37.54 -28.54
C GLN A 259 -9.05 -36.14 -28.89
N LEU A 260 -9.68 -35.11 -28.33
CA LEU A 260 -9.23 -33.73 -28.52
C LEU A 260 -7.78 -33.55 -28.04
N LYS A 261 -7.43 -34.13 -26.89
CA LYS A 261 -6.06 -34.07 -26.37
C LYS A 261 -5.06 -34.80 -27.27
N MET A 262 -5.42 -35.96 -27.82
CA MET A 262 -4.56 -36.71 -28.75
C MET A 262 -4.33 -35.93 -30.05
N ARG A 263 -5.36 -35.30 -30.59
CA ARG A 263 -5.25 -34.42 -31.75
C ARG A 263 -4.32 -33.24 -31.48
N ASP A 264 -4.45 -32.59 -30.32
CA ASP A 264 -3.60 -31.46 -29.96
C ASP A 264 -2.12 -31.87 -29.84
N ILE A 265 -1.84 -33.04 -29.25
CA ILE A 265 -0.48 -33.58 -29.14
C ILE A 265 0.09 -33.95 -30.52
N ALA A 266 -0.70 -34.62 -31.37
CA ALA A 266 -0.29 -34.98 -32.72
C ALA A 266 0.02 -33.73 -33.56
N GLY A 267 -0.76 -32.65 -33.40
CA GLY A 267 -0.52 -31.36 -34.06
C GLY A 267 0.78 -30.68 -33.57
N GLN A 268 1.07 -30.73 -32.27
CA GLN A 268 2.35 -30.25 -31.74
C GLN A 268 3.54 -31.05 -32.28
N ALA A 269 3.41 -32.38 -32.33
CA ALA A 269 4.44 -33.25 -32.88
C ALA A 269 4.67 -32.98 -34.38
N LEU A 270 3.61 -32.74 -35.15
CA LEU A 270 3.71 -32.33 -36.55
C LEU A 270 4.52 -31.04 -36.70
N ALA A 271 4.18 -30.00 -35.93
CA ALA A 271 4.90 -28.73 -35.97
C ALA A 271 6.39 -28.90 -35.64
N PHE A 272 6.74 -29.70 -34.63
CA PHE A 272 8.14 -29.98 -34.30
C PHE A 272 8.88 -30.72 -35.41
N VAL A 273 8.22 -31.69 -36.08
CA VAL A 273 8.82 -32.42 -37.20
C VAL A 273 9.04 -31.47 -38.39
N GLN A 274 8.10 -30.56 -38.67
CA GLN A 274 8.26 -29.55 -39.74
C GLN A 274 9.45 -28.61 -39.47
N ASP A 275 9.57 -28.11 -38.25
CA ASP A 275 10.72 -27.28 -37.85
C ASP A 275 12.03 -28.04 -37.95
N LEU A 276 12.04 -29.32 -37.52
CA LEU A 276 13.21 -30.19 -37.63
C LEU A 276 13.60 -30.43 -39.08
N VAL A 277 12.66 -30.79 -39.95
CA VAL A 277 12.86 -31.02 -41.39
C VAL A 277 13.45 -29.77 -42.04
N LYS A 278 12.87 -28.60 -41.78
CA LYS A 278 13.38 -27.32 -42.27
C LYS A 278 14.82 -27.04 -41.78
N GLY A 279 15.08 -27.27 -40.50
CA GLY A 279 16.40 -27.11 -39.91
C GLY A 279 17.45 -28.05 -40.53
N LEU A 280 17.07 -29.31 -40.76
CA LEU A 280 17.94 -30.33 -41.36
C LEU A 280 18.23 -30.05 -42.83
N LEU A 281 17.22 -29.66 -43.61
CA LEU A 281 17.40 -29.26 -45.02
C LEU A 281 18.40 -28.09 -45.11
N ASN A 282 18.18 -27.05 -44.32
CA ASN A 282 19.09 -25.90 -44.26
C ASN A 282 20.50 -26.31 -43.84
N PHE A 283 20.64 -27.15 -42.80
CA PHE A 283 21.93 -27.62 -42.32
C PHE A 283 22.70 -28.36 -43.42
N HIS A 284 22.07 -29.31 -44.12
CA HIS A 284 22.71 -30.08 -45.18
C HIS A 284 23.05 -29.20 -46.38
N THR A 285 22.16 -28.30 -46.81
CA THR A 285 22.42 -27.36 -47.91
C THR A 285 23.53 -26.36 -47.60
N TYR A 286 23.58 -25.80 -46.38
CA TYR A 286 24.69 -24.93 -45.99
C TYR A 286 26.01 -25.68 -45.87
N THR A 287 25.97 -26.93 -45.40
CA THR A 287 27.16 -27.79 -45.35
C THR A 287 27.68 -28.06 -46.76
N GLU A 288 26.79 -28.37 -47.71
CA GLU A 288 27.11 -28.53 -49.13
C GLU A 288 27.77 -27.28 -49.72
N GLN A 289 27.17 -26.11 -49.53
CA GLN A 289 27.70 -24.83 -50.01
C GLN A 289 29.10 -24.53 -49.43
N ARG A 290 29.31 -24.80 -48.13
CA ARG A 290 30.61 -24.59 -47.50
C ARG A 290 31.70 -25.51 -48.06
N ILE A 291 31.37 -26.76 -48.37
CA ILE A 291 32.31 -27.71 -48.98
C ILE A 291 32.69 -27.30 -50.40
N GLN A 292 31.79 -26.64 -51.12
CA GLN A 292 32.06 -26.12 -52.47
C GLN A 292 32.92 -24.83 -52.45
N ILE A 293 32.86 -24.05 -51.36
CA ILE A 293 33.61 -22.78 -51.20
C ILE A 293 35.03 -23.02 -50.64
N PHE A 294 35.32 -24.16 -50.01
CA PHE A 294 36.66 -24.51 -49.52
C PHE A 294 37.36 -25.47 -50.52
N PRO A 295 38.53 -25.13 -51.14
CA PRO A 295 39.55 -24.16 -50.71
C PRO A 295 39.73 -23.02 -51.74
N VAL A 296 39.09 -21.88 -51.55
CA VAL A 296 39.17 -20.74 -52.51
C VAL A 296 40.24 -19.69 -52.15
N ASP A 297 40.99 -19.85 -51.05
CA ASP A 297 41.97 -18.82 -50.66
C ASP A 297 43.34 -18.90 -51.34
N SER A 298 43.59 -19.84 -52.26
CA SER A 298 44.79 -19.78 -53.12
C SER A 298 44.64 -20.63 -54.40
N ALA A 299 44.64 -19.94 -55.54
CA ALA A 299 44.92 -20.38 -56.90
C ALA A 299 45.01 -21.91 -57.21
N ILE A 300 44.06 -22.40 -58.01
CA ILE A 300 44.14 -23.56 -58.92
C ILE A 300 44.25 -24.96 -58.26
N ASP A 301 43.31 -25.33 -57.38
CA ASP A 301 43.09 -26.74 -57.05
C ASP A 301 41.61 -27.13 -57.20
N THR A 302 41.37 -28.20 -57.97
CA THR A 302 40.04 -28.82 -58.13
C THR A 302 39.56 -29.37 -56.79
N ILE A 303 38.28 -29.19 -56.44
CA ILE A 303 37.64 -29.78 -55.24
C ILE A 303 38.06 -31.25 -55.14
N SER A 304 38.61 -31.67 -53.98
CA SER A 304 39.01 -33.05 -53.74
C SER A 304 37.90 -34.03 -54.13
N PRO A 305 38.20 -35.16 -54.79
CA PRO A 305 37.18 -36.14 -55.19
C PRO A 305 36.35 -36.65 -53.99
N LEU A 306 36.92 -36.60 -52.77
CA LEU A 306 36.21 -36.89 -51.52
C LEU A 306 35.11 -35.86 -51.23
N ASN A 307 35.44 -34.57 -51.36
CA ASN A 307 34.51 -33.46 -51.12
C ASN A 307 33.44 -33.36 -52.21
N GLN A 308 33.78 -33.69 -53.47
CA GLN A 308 32.78 -33.80 -54.54
C GLN A 308 31.76 -34.90 -54.24
N LYS A 309 32.22 -36.07 -53.79
CA LYS A 309 31.35 -37.19 -53.41
C LYS A 309 30.51 -36.87 -52.18
N PHE A 310 31.07 -36.15 -51.20
CA PHE A 310 30.32 -35.70 -50.04
C PHE A 310 29.25 -34.65 -50.41
N SER A 311 29.58 -33.68 -51.27
CA SER A 311 28.62 -32.71 -51.81
C SER A 311 27.48 -33.38 -52.56
N GLN A 312 27.75 -34.42 -53.36
CA GLN A 312 26.70 -35.19 -54.05
C GLN A 312 25.76 -35.87 -53.05
N TYR A 313 26.29 -36.50 -51.99
CA TYR A 313 25.46 -37.09 -50.95
C TYR A 313 24.68 -36.06 -50.13
N LEU A 314 25.24 -34.89 -49.88
CA LEU A 314 24.49 -33.80 -49.24
C LEU A 314 23.39 -33.25 -50.16
N HIS A 315 23.62 -33.19 -51.47
CA HIS A 315 22.59 -32.77 -52.43
C HIS A 315 21.37 -33.71 -52.44
N GLU A 316 21.59 -35.01 -52.23
CA GLU A 316 20.54 -36.04 -52.12
C GLU A 316 19.67 -35.89 -50.85
N ASN A 317 20.01 -35.02 -49.90
CA ASN A 317 19.37 -34.93 -48.57
C ASN A 317 17.84 -34.79 -48.63
N ALA A 318 17.32 -34.05 -49.62
CA ALA A 318 15.90 -33.67 -49.66
C ALA A 318 15.01 -34.89 -49.85
N SER A 319 15.51 -35.91 -50.54
CA SER A 319 14.82 -37.18 -50.78
C SER A 319 14.63 -38.03 -49.51
N TYR A 320 15.42 -37.79 -48.46
CA TYR A 320 15.33 -38.51 -47.18
C TYR A 320 14.66 -37.68 -46.09
N VAL A 321 14.81 -36.36 -46.13
CA VAL A 321 14.33 -35.46 -45.08
C VAL A 321 12.86 -35.05 -45.32
N ARG A 322 12.43 -34.78 -46.56
CA ARG A 322 11.03 -34.40 -46.86
C ARG A 322 9.99 -35.49 -46.56
N PRO A 323 10.24 -36.79 -46.81
CA PRO A 323 9.30 -37.84 -46.46
C PRO A 323 8.97 -37.92 -44.96
N LEU A 324 9.83 -37.38 -44.07
CA LEU A 324 9.53 -37.31 -42.64
C LEU A 324 8.36 -36.36 -42.34
N GLU A 325 8.34 -35.20 -43.00
CA GLU A 325 7.25 -34.23 -42.88
C GLU A 325 5.95 -34.81 -43.46
N GLU A 326 6.01 -35.37 -44.66
CA GLU A 326 4.85 -35.98 -45.33
C GLU A 326 4.30 -37.17 -44.54
N GLY A 327 5.17 -38.01 -43.98
CA GLY A 327 4.78 -39.15 -43.14
C GLY A 327 4.11 -38.72 -41.84
N MET A 328 4.59 -37.65 -41.21
CA MET A 328 3.99 -37.10 -39.99
C MET A 328 2.66 -36.38 -40.27
N LEU A 329 2.54 -35.71 -41.42
CA LEU A 329 1.30 -35.08 -41.88
C LEU A 329 0.20 -36.13 -42.05
N HIS A 330 0.48 -37.22 -42.78
CA HIS A 330 -0.50 -38.30 -42.97
C HIS A 330 -0.87 -39.02 -41.67
N LEU A 331 0.05 -39.11 -40.71
CA LEU A 331 -0.26 -39.60 -39.38
C LEU A 331 -1.22 -38.67 -38.63
N PHE A 332 -1.00 -37.36 -38.70
CA PHE A 332 -1.86 -36.37 -38.08
C PHE A 332 -3.27 -36.33 -38.71
N GLU A 333 -3.36 -36.42 -40.04
CA GLU A 333 -4.62 -36.49 -40.77
C GLU A 333 -5.42 -37.74 -40.37
N SER A 334 -4.79 -38.92 -40.34
CA SER A 334 -5.42 -40.16 -39.89
C SER A 334 -5.96 -40.07 -38.46
N ILE A 335 -5.21 -39.43 -37.54
CA ILE A 335 -5.66 -39.20 -36.15
C ILE A 335 -6.85 -38.23 -36.07
N THR A 336 -7.00 -37.34 -37.06
CA THR A 336 -8.04 -36.30 -37.07
C THR A 336 -9.31 -36.76 -37.79
N GLU A 337 -9.18 -37.62 -38.81
CA GLU A 337 -10.29 -38.20 -39.56
C GLU A 337 -10.94 -39.37 -38.83
N ASP A 338 -10.17 -40.20 -38.11
CA ASP A 338 -10.70 -41.35 -37.39
C ASP A 338 -11.42 -40.94 -36.09
N THR A 339 -12.72 -41.21 -36.02
CA THR A 339 -13.55 -40.94 -34.84
C THR A 339 -13.16 -41.75 -33.60
N VAL A 340 -12.27 -42.75 -33.75
CA VAL A 340 -11.72 -43.56 -32.66
C VAL A 340 -10.23 -43.83 -32.95
N THR A 341 -9.36 -43.11 -32.24
CA THR A 341 -7.91 -43.25 -32.35
C THR A 341 -7.40 -44.30 -31.37
N VAL A 342 -7.02 -45.47 -31.89
CA VAL A 342 -6.40 -46.58 -31.16
C VAL A 342 -5.10 -46.94 -31.87
N LEU A 343 -4.16 -47.57 -31.15
CA LEU A 343 -2.89 -48.01 -31.74
C LEU A 343 -3.09 -48.87 -33.00
N GLU A 344 -4.13 -49.71 -33.00
CA GLU A 344 -4.51 -50.56 -34.13
C GLU A 344 -5.02 -49.78 -35.35
N THR A 345 -5.64 -48.61 -35.14
CA THR A 345 -6.12 -47.73 -36.23
C THR A 345 -5.05 -46.76 -36.72
N THR A 346 -3.96 -46.59 -35.98
CA THR A 346 -2.86 -45.67 -36.33
C THR A 346 -1.86 -46.29 -37.32
N VAL A 347 -2.36 -46.82 -38.44
CA VAL A 347 -1.55 -47.57 -39.43
C VAL A 347 -0.44 -46.72 -40.05
N LYS A 348 -0.66 -45.41 -40.17
CA LYS A 348 0.30 -44.44 -40.74
C LYS A 348 1.54 -44.21 -39.87
N LEU A 349 1.52 -44.61 -38.59
CA LEU A 349 2.69 -44.51 -37.70
C LEU A 349 3.85 -45.38 -38.20
N LYS A 350 3.53 -46.56 -38.76
CA LYS A 350 4.53 -47.47 -39.33
C LYS A 350 5.26 -46.81 -40.50
N THR A 351 4.51 -46.17 -41.40
CA THR A 351 5.07 -45.45 -42.56
C THR A 351 6.00 -44.32 -42.14
N PHE A 352 5.62 -43.52 -41.13
CA PHE A 352 6.52 -42.49 -40.58
C PHE A 352 7.80 -43.10 -39.99
N SER A 353 7.69 -44.21 -39.25
CA SER A 353 8.85 -44.92 -38.69
C SER A 353 9.81 -45.44 -39.77
N GLU A 354 9.29 -45.90 -40.91
CA GLU A 354 10.08 -46.34 -42.05
C GLU A 354 10.85 -45.17 -42.68
N HIS A 355 10.22 -44.00 -42.85
CA HIS A 355 10.89 -42.78 -43.30
C HIS A 355 11.99 -42.33 -42.35
N LEU A 356 11.73 -42.35 -41.02
CA LEU A 356 12.73 -42.02 -40.00
C LEU A 356 13.94 -42.96 -40.05
N THR A 357 13.68 -44.25 -40.25
CA THR A 357 14.74 -45.27 -40.39
C THR A 357 15.57 -45.00 -41.64
N SER A 358 14.93 -44.66 -42.77
CA SER A 358 15.61 -44.30 -44.01
C SER A 358 16.54 -43.09 -43.83
N TYR A 359 16.07 -42.05 -43.13
CA TYR A 359 16.90 -40.87 -42.82
C TYR A 359 18.09 -41.20 -41.90
N ILE A 360 17.90 -42.04 -40.89
CA ILE A 360 19.00 -42.50 -40.02
C ILE A 360 20.05 -43.27 -40.84
N CYS A 361 19.62 -44.12 -41.78
CA CYS A 361 20.52 -44.81 -42.69
C CYS A 361 21.30 -43.83 -43.59
N PHE A 362 20.64 -42.78 -44.09
CA PHE A 362 21.30 -41.69 -44.81
C PHE A 362 22.36 -40.98 -43.93
N LEU A 363 22.04 -40.65 -42.68
CA LEU A 363 22.99 -40.05 -41.75
C LEU A 363 24.22 -40.93 -41.52
N ARG A 364 24.04 -42.24 -41.38
CA ARG A 364 25.14 -43.21 -41.27
C ARG A 364 26.00 -43.26 -42.54
N LYS A 365 25.41 -43.07 -43.73
CA LYS A 365 26.12 -43.01 -45.02
C LYS A 365 27.04 -41.78 -45.11
N ILE A 366 26.61 -40.62 -44.60
CA ILE A 366 27.38 -39.38 -44.66
C ILE A 366 28.38 -39.18 -43.51
N LEU A 367 28.17 -39.86 -42.37
CA LEU A 367 29.00 -39.74 -41.16
C LEU A 367 30.52 -39.92 -41.40
N PRO A 368 31.00 -40.87 -42.22
CA PRO A 368 32.43 -41.04 -42.46
C PRO A 368 33.11 -39.85 -43.14
N TYR A 369 32.34 -38.98 -43.78
CA TYR A 369 32.82 -37.76 -44.46
C TYR A 369 32.88 -36.53 -43.53
N GLN A 370 32.31 -36.63 -42.33
CA GLN A 370 32.33 -35.55 -41.32
C GLN A 370 33.44 -35.73 -40.27
N LEU A 371 33.98 -36.94 -40.13
CA LEU A 371 34.97 -37.33 -39.11
C LEU A 371 36.40 -37.46 -39.65
N LYS A 372 36.61 -37.13 -40.92
CA LYS A 372 37.92 -36.99 -41.57
C LYS A 372 38.11 -35.53 -41.95
#